data_AF-A0A074XJS0-F1
#
_entry.id   AF-A0A074XJS0-F1
#
_cell.length_a   1.000
_cell.length_b   1.000
_cell.length_c   1.000
_cell.angle_alpha   90.00
_cell.angle_beta   90.00
_cell.angle_gamma   90.00
#
_symmetry.space_group_name_H-M   'P 1'
#
loop_
_entity.id
_entity.type
_entity.pdbx_description
1 polymer ?
#
loop_
_entity_poly.entity_id
_entity_poly.type
_entity_poly.pdbx_seq_one_letter_code
_entity_poly.pdbx_strand_id
1 'polypeptide(L)'
;MIGRILEEIDTMDMKDFPTSILPLLEDLLSDIKKGEVNAERFKRLFQTGLAKYIVTYVSDEPKQLNWSREPTKCNGDYRGYFPGHGVTKPKAGTCQDCQQMNVFLQSPTETVWRFPAAEARRKHLINKLSDKHECFTTIEKPRTPFSLVVTKHKRSMDEKHRKWKARVSEVKGHLQSLEGRHRILDNVLHERYADIMAVRVKNLRGEAGQAVEGSNDRSDHTQAGPSQVAGQKRKAAVVDLTDD
;
A
#
# COMPACT_ATOMS: atom_id res chain seq x y z
N MET A 1 -2.39 -8.60 -35.58
CA MET A 1 -3.29 -9.37 -34.70
C MET A 1 -2.95 -9.13 -33.24
N ILE A 2 -1.76 -9.53 -32.74
CA ILE A 2 -1.35 -9.33 -31.33
C ILE A 2 -1.45 -7.86 -30.87
N GLY A 3 -1.02 -6.91 -31.70
CA GLY A 3 -1.13 -5.47 -31.38
C GLY A 3 -2.57 -5.01 -31.15
N ARG A 4 -3.54 -5.48 -31.96
CA ARG A 4 -4.96 -5.13 -31.77
C ARG A 4 -5.53 -5.72 -30.48
N ILE A 5 -5.14 -6.94 -30.12
CA ILE A 5 -5.59 -7.57 -28.87
C ILE A 5 -5.03 -6.79 -27.66
N LEU A 6 -3.79 -6.32 -27.74
CA LEU A 6 -3.22 -5.47 -26.69
C LEU A 6 -3.92 -4.10 -26.59
N GLU A 7 -4.26 -3.47 -27.72
CA GLU A 7 -5.08 -2.25 -27.73
C GLU A 7 -6.48 -2.47 -27.16
N GLU A 8 -7.09 -3.62 -27.42
CA GLU A 8 -8.39 -3.98 -26.86
C GLU A 8 -8.31 -4.20 -25.34
N ILE A 9 -7.29 -4.93 -24.86
CA ILE A 9 -6.95 -5.04 -23.44
C ILE A 9 -6.71 -3.65 -22.82
N ASP A 10 -6.18 -2.70 -23.58
CA ASP A 10 -5.95 -1.35 -23.08
C ASP A 10 -7.23 -0.56 -22.80
N THR A 11 -8.31 -0.86 -23.53
CA THR A 11 -9.58 -0.13 -23.44
C THR A 11 -10.69 -0.88 -22.68
N MET A 12 -10.54 -2.20 -22.44
CA MET A 12 -11.58 -3.00 -21.80
C MET A 12 -11.65 -2.82 -20.27
N ASP A 13 -12.81 -3.13 -19.67
CA ASP A 13 -12.90 -3.31 -18.22
C ASP A 13 -12.16 -4.60 -17.83
N MET A 14 -11.20 -4.47 -16.92
CA MET A 14 -10.38 -5.59 -16.47
C MET A 14 -11.18 -6.67 -15.73
N LYS A 15 -12.41 -6.39 -15.31
CA LYS A 15 -13.35 -7.40 -14.80
C LYS A 15 -13.80 -8.39 -15.86
N ASP A 16 -13.80 -7.99 -17.13
CA ASP A 16 -14.22 -8.84 -18.25
C ASP A 16 -13.03 -9.63 -18.83
N PHE A 17 -11.80 -9.26 -18.46
CA PHE A 17 -10.57 -9.97 -18.87
C PHE A 17 -10.62 -11.49 -18.61
N PRO A 18 -11.11 -11.99 -17.45
CA PRO A 18 -11.22 -13.43 -17.21
C PRO A 18 -12.22 -14.15 -18.11
N THR A 19 -13.24 -13.46 -18.60
CA THR A 19 -14.31 -14.05 -19.42
C THR A 19 -13.97 -13.98 -20.90
N SER A 20 -13.25 -12.94 -21.33
CA SER A 20 -12.95 -12.69 -22.75
C SER A 20 -11.53 -13.07 -23.16
N ILE A 21 -10.53 -12.77 -22.33
CA ILE A 21 -9.12 -12.91 -22.69
C ILE A 21 -8.51 -14.19 -22.14
N LEU A 22 -8.84 -14.63 -20.93
CA LEU A 22 -8.30 -15.90 -20.39
C LEU A 22 -8.65 -17.13 -21.25
N PRO A 23 -9.88 -17.32 -21.75
CA PRO A 23 -10.19 -18.46 -22.61
C PRO A 23 -9.39 -18.43 -23.92
N LEU A 24 -9.19 -17.24 -24.51
CA LEU A 24 -8.35 -17.07 -25.68
C LEU A 24 -6.89 -17.45 -25.39
N LEU A 25 -6.36 -17.05 -24.22
CA LEU A 25 -5.01 -17.44 -23.80
C LEU A 25 -4.90 -18.96 -23.59
N GLU A 26 -5.95 -19.61 -23.07
CA GLU A 26 -6.01 -21.07 -22.90
C GLU A 26 -6.02 -21.82 -24.24
N ASP A 27 -6.82 -21.35 -25.20
CA ASP A 27 -6.86 -21.92 -26.55
C ASP A 27 -5.50 -21.76 -27.24
N LEU A 28 -4.89 -20.57 -27.14
CA LEU A 28 -3.55 -20.33 -27.67
C LEU A 28 -2.50 -21.23 -27.02
N LEU A 29 -2.54 -21.47 -25.71
CA LEU A 29 -1.63 -22.41 -25.05
C LEU A 29 -1.87 -23.86 -25.52
N SER A 30 -3.13 -24.22 -25.80
CA SER A 30 -3.45 -25.53 -26.38
C SER A 30 -2.83 -25.71 -27.76
N ASP A 31 -2.93 -24.70 -28.61
CA ASP A 31 -2.42 -24.75 -29.98
C ASP A 31 -0.88 -24.67 -30.03
N ILE A 32 -0.26 -23.91 -29.11
CA ILE A 32 1.19 -23.92 -28.90
C ILE A 32 1.66 -25.31 -28.49
N LYS A 33 0.94 -25.97 -27.56
CA LYS A 33 1.29 -27.33 -27.11
C LYS A 33 1.20 -28.36 -28.24
N LYS A 34 0.25 -28.20 -29.16
CA LYS A 34 0.11 -29.05 -30.36
C LYS A 34 1.18 -28.76 -31.43
N GLY A 35 1.93 -27.67 -31.29
CA GLY A 35 2.94 -27.24 -32.27
C GLY A 35 2.34 -26.52 -33.48
N GLU A 36 1.06 -26.14 -33.43
CA GLU A 36 0.38 -25.44 -34.53
C GLU A 36 0.81 -23.97 -34.63
N VAL A 37 1.27 -23.39 -33.52
CA VAL A 37 1.69 -22.00 -33.42
C VAL A 37 2.98 -21.84 -32.61
N ASN A 38 3.82 -20.88 -33.01
CA ASN A 38 5.09 -20.61 -32.35
C ASN A 38 4.90 -19.80 -31.06
N ALA A 39 5.36 -20.36 -29.94
CA ALA A 39 5.30 -19.75 -28.61
C ALA A 39 5.96 -18.36 -28.55
N GLU A 40 7.08 -18.16 -29.26
CA GLU A 40 7.85 -16.92 -29.26
C GLU A 40 7.02 -15.73 -29.74
N ARG A 41 6.13 -15.98 -30.71
CA ARG A 41 5.29 -14.95 -31.30
C ARG A 41 4.32 -14.36 -30.28
N PHE A 42 3.86 -15.18 -29.32
CA PHE A 42 2.82 -14.80 -28.37
C PHE A 42 3.35 -14.42 -26.99
N LYS A 43 4.64 -14.63 -26.68
CA LYS A 43 5.25 -14.23 -25.40
C LYS A 43 4.86 -12.82 -24.95
N ARG A 44 4.97 -11.85 -25.86
CA ARG A 44 4.61 -10.44 -25.59
C ARG A 44 3.14 -10.27 -25.22
N LEU A 45 2.22 -11.04 -25.81
CA LEU A 45 0.80 -10.99 -25.47
C LEU A 45 0.55 -11.49 -24.04
N PHE A 46 1.12 -12.65 -23.70
CA PHE A 46 0.98 -13.25 -22.36
C PHE A 46 1.62 -12.38 -21.28
N GLN A 47 2.87 -11.95 -21.50
CA GLN A 47 3.60 -11.11 -20.56
C GLN A 47 2.94 -9.75 -20.35
N THR A 48 2.62 -9.02 -21.42
CA THR A 48 2.05 -7.67 -21.30
C THR A 48 0.58 -7.72 -20.91
N GLY A 49 -0.20 -8.62 -21.49
CA GLY A 49 -1.62 -8.78 -21.19
C GLY A 49 -1.88 -9.17 -19.74
N LEU A 50 -1.22 -10.22 -19.24
CA LEU A 50 -1.38 -10.66 -17.84
C LEU A 50 -0.80 -9.64 -16.86
N ALA A 51 0.33 -9.01 -17.17
CA ALA A 51 0.86 -7.96 -16.30
C ALA A 51 -0.07 -6.75 -16.22
N LYS A 52 -0.66 -6.33 -17.34
CA LYS A 52 -1.64 -5.25 -17.35
C LYS A 52 -2.91 -5.61 -16.59
N TYR A 53 -3.41 -6.83 -16.77
CA TYR A 53 -4.53 -7.35 -15.98
C TYR A 53 -4.20 -7.30 -14.49
N ILE A 54 -3.04 -7.80 -14.06
CA ILE A 54 -2.61 -7.75 -12.65
C ILE A 54 -2.51 -6.31 -12.15
N VAL A 55 -1.76 -5.45 -12.83
CA VAL A 55 -1.49 -4.07 -12.38
C VAL A 55 -2.78 -3.26 -12.30
N THR A 56 -3.70 -3.45 -13.22
CA THR A 56 -4.92 -2.65 -13.32
C THR A 56 -6.05 -3.22 -12.44
N TYR A 57 -6.28 -4.54 -12.46
CA TYR A 57 -7.35 -5.19 -11.71
C TYR A 57 -7.03 -5.35 -10.22
N VAL A 58 -5.84 -5.87 -9.89
CA VAL A 58 -5.44 -6.03 -8.49
C VAL A 58 -5.18 -4.66 -7.87
N SER A 59 -4.51 -3.78 -8.63
CA SER A 59 -4.03 -2.48 -8.20
C SER A 59 -3.05 -2.58 -7.02
N ASP A 60 -2.44 -1.46 -6.67
CA ASP A 60 -1.52 -1.40 -5.53
C ASP A 60 -2.22 -1.80 -4.22
N GLU A 61 -1.48 -2.51 -3.37
CA GLU A 61 -1.95 -2.87 -2.02
C GLU A 61 -2.35 -1.59 -1.27
N PRO A 62 -3.56 -1.53 -0.68
CA PRO A 62 -3.96 -0.38 0.09
C PRO A 62 -3.00 -0.22 1.27
N LYS A 63 -2.11 0.79 1.18
CA LYS A 63 -1.08 1.07 2.20
C LYS A 63 -1.73 1.16 3.59
N GLN A 64 -1.22 0.39 4.54
CA GLN A 64 -1.35 0.68 5.97
C GLN A 64 -0.69 2.04 6.26
N LEU A 65 -1.19 2.96 7.08
CA LEU A 65 -2.40 3.07 7.89
C LEU A 65 -2.40 4.52 8.37
N ASN A 66 -3.09 5.43 7.67
CA ASN A 66 -3.28 6.76 8.21
C ASN A 66 -4.48 6.73 9.16
N TRP A 67 -4.23 6.60 10.46
CA TRP A 67 -5.29 6.72 11.47
C TRP A 67 -5.78 8.16 11.66
N SER A 68 -5.26 9.15 10.93
CA SER A 68 -5.81 10.50 10.97
C SER A 68 -7.30 10.49 10.59
N ARG A 69 -8.07 11.30 11.29
CA ARG A 69 -9.49 11.61 11.08
C ARG A 69 -9.62 13.12 11.03
N GLU A 70 -10.69 13.58 10.38
CA GLU A 70 -11.00 15.01 10.37
C GLU A 70 -11.20 15.52 11.81
N PRO A 71 -10.62 16.68 12.17
CA PRO A 71 -10.82 17.27 13.48
C PRO A 71 -12.27 17.72 13.67
N THR A 72 -12.74 17.63 14.90
CA THR A 72 -14.03 18.17 15.30
C THR A 72 -13.95 19.68 15.53
N LYS A 73 -14.98 20.41 15.11
CA LYS A 73 -15.14 21.83 15.45
C LYS A 73 -15.93 21.97 16.74
N CYS A 74 -15.40 22.76 17.67
CA CYS A 74 -16.11 23.10 18.91
C CYS A 74 -16.73 24.49 18.79
N ASN A 75 -18.07 24.57 18.86
CA ASN A 75 -18.82 25.82 18.78
C ASN A 75 -18.87 26.56 20.13
N GLY A 76 -18.19 26.09 21.18
CA GLY A 76 -18.22 26.70 22.51
C GLY A 76 -19.51 26.45 23.31
N ASP A 77 -20.35 25.51 22.87
CA ASP A 77 -21.66 25.23 23.47
C ASP A 77 -21.57 24.66 24.91
N TYR A 78 -20.41 24.14 25.29
CA TYR A 78 -20.21 23.48 26.57
C TYR A 78 -19.74 24.45 27.66
N ARG A 79 -20.61 24.72 28.64
CA ARG A 79 -20.24 25.38 29.92
C ARG A 79 -19.57 24.36 30.85
N GLY A 80 -18.33 23.99 30.55
CA GLY A 80 -17.50 23.19 31.43
C GLY A 80 -16.84 24.02 32.52
N TYR A 81 -16.49 23.40 33.65
CA TYR A 81 -15.55 23.98 34.60
C TYR A 81 -14.13 23.87 34.02
N PHE A 82 -13.49 25.02 33.79
CA PHE A 82 -12.10 25.10 33.36
C PHE A 82 -11.21 25.43 34.56
N PRO A 83 -10.20 24.60 34.88
CA PRO A 83 -9.23 24.93 35.92
C PRO A 83 -8.60 26.30 35.63
N GLY A 84 -8.73 27.25 36.56
CA GLY A 84 -8.21 28.62 36.43
C GLY A 84 -9.14 29.66 35.80
N HIS A 85 -10.30 29.28 35.23
CA HIS A 85 -11.24 30.22 34.57
C HIS A 85 -12.69 30.17 35.08
N GLY A 86 -13.05 29.23 35.95
CA GLY A 86 -14.43 29.13 36.48
C GLY A 86 -15.44 28.59 35.45
N VAL A 87 -16.73 28.95 35.63
CA VAL A 87 -17.85 28.51 34.76
C VAL A 87 -18.05 29.52 33.62
N THR A 88 -17.07 29.66 32.73
CA THR A 88 -17.18 30.53 31.55
C THR A 88 -17.35 29.70 30.29
N LYS A 89 -18.18 30.16 29.35
CA LYS A 89 -18.26 29.55 28.01
C LYS A 89 -16.90 29.73 27.32
N PRO A 90 -16.22 28.65 26.89
CA PRO A 90 -15.02 28.77 26.09
C PRO A 90 -15.40 29.39 24.75
N LYS A 91 -14.55 30.28 24.22
CA LYS A 91 -14.70 30.79 22.86
C LYS A 91 -14.66 29.60 21.89
N ALA A 92 -15.42 29.67 20.79
CA ALA A 92 -15.34 28.66 19.74
C ALA A 92 -13.87 28.45 19.33
N GLY A 93 -13.38 27.21 19.40
CA GLY A 93 -11.98 26.86 19.14
C GLY A 93 -11.01 26.83 20.34
N THR A 94 -11.40 27.29 21.54
CA THR A 94 -10.52 27.28 22.73
C THR A 94 -10.86 26.19 23.75
N CYS A 95 -11.71 25.22 23.37
CA CYS A 95 -12.03 24.10 24.25
C CYS A 95 -10.84 23.12 24.31
N GLN A 96 -10.14 23.09 25.44
CA GLN A 96 -8.98 22.23 25.66
C GLN A 96 -9.29 20.75 25.46
N ASP A 97 -10.48 20.30 25.86
CA ASP A 97 -10.90 18.90 25.71
C ASP A 97 -11.05 18.51 24.24
N CYS A 98 -11.64 19.40 23.42
CA CYS A 98 -11.74 19.19 21.97
C CYS A 98 -10.37 19.27 21.28
N GLN A 99 -9.46 20.13 21.76
CA GLN A 99 -8.10 20.20 21.21
C GLN A 99 -7.35 18.89 21.45
N GLN A 100 -7.40 18.34 22.67
CA GLN A 100 -6.79 17.03 22.96
C GLN A 100 -7.41 15.91 22.12
N MET A 101 -8.73 15.89 21.97
CA MET A 101 -9.41 14.93 21.11
C MET A 101 -8.99 15.10 19.64
N ASN A 102 -8.81 16.33 19.15
CA ASN A 102 -8.38 16.59 17.78
C ASN A 102 -6.93 16.16 17.51
N VAL A 103 -6.04 16.30 18.48
CA VAL A 103 -4.68 15.75 18.40
C VAL A 103 -4.73 14.24 18.21
N PHE A 104 -5.53 13.55 19.05
CA PHE A 104 -5.74 12.11 18.89
C PHE A 104 -6.34 11.78 17.53
N LEU A 105 -7.41 12.47 17.10
CA LEU A 105 -8.06 12.23 15.81
C LEU A 105 -7.08 12.39 14.65
N GLN A 106 -6.22 13.41 14.68
CA GLN A 106 -5.22 13.67 13.65
C GLN A 106 -4.01 12.74 13.72
N SER A 107 -3.78 12.03 14.82
CA SER A 107 -2.65 11.12 14.92
C SER A 107 -2.76 9.96 13.92
N PRO A 108 -1.74 9.73 13.07
CA PRO A 108 -1.74 8.65 12.09
C PRO A 108 -1.44 7.29 12.73
N THR A 109 -0.98 7.24 13.97
CA THR A 109 -0.54 6.01 14.67
C THR A 109 -1.44 5.66 15.86
N GLU A 110 -2.02 6.65 16.53
CA GLU A 110 -2.86 6.41 17.71
C GLU A 110 -4.25 5.90 17.32
N THR A 111 -4.62 4.77 17.90
CA THR A 111 -5.89 4.06 17.67
C THR A 111 -6.86 4.18 18.83
N VAL A 112 -6.35 4.33 20.05
CA VAL A 112 -7.11 4.39 21.28
C VAL A 112 -6.67 5.62 22.07
N TRP A 113 -7.64 6.43 22.49
CA TRP A 113 -7.42 7.56 23.39
C TRP A 113 -8.22 7.38 24.66
N ARG A 114 -7.56 7.59 25.80
CA ARG A 114 -8.15 7.47 27.14
C ARG A 114 -8.18 8.83 27.80
N PHE A 115 -9.37 9.25 28.20
CA PHE A 115 -9.61 10.56 28.77
C PHE A 115 -10.36 10.45 30.12
N PRO A 116 -9.63 10.46 31.25
CA PRO A 116 -10.23 10.48 32.58
C PRO A 116 -10.80 11.86 32.86
N ALA A 117 -12.13 11.97 32.99
CA ALA A 117 -12.80 13.25 33.22
C ALA A 117 -14.17 13.07 33.86
N ALA A 118 -14.75 14.14 34.41
CA ALA A 118 -16.12 14.14 34.93
C ALA A 118 -17.17 13.88 33.82
N GLU A 119 -18.36 13.43 34.20
CA GLU A 119 -19.42 13.02 33.27
C GLU A 119 -19.78 14.12 32.25
N ALA A 120 -19.88 15.36 32.69
CA ALA A 120 -20.22 16.49 31.83
C ALA A 120 -19.19 16.68 30.68
N ARG A 121 -17.89 16.51 30.97
CA ARG A 121 -16.81 16.60 29.97
C ARG A 121 -16.84 15.42 29.02
N ARG A 122 -17.11 14.21 29.54
CA ARG A 122 -17.24 13.01 28.69
C ARG A 122 -18.44 13.11 27.75
N LYS A 123 -19.61 13.55 28.25
CA LYS A 123 -20.82 13.80 27.43
C LYS A 123 -20.57 14.84 26.35
N HIS A 124 -19.82 15.91 26.66
CA HIS A 124 -19.43 16.90 25.66
C HIS A 124 -18.65 16.28 24.49
N LEU A 125 -17.63 15.46 24.79
CA LEU A 125 -16.82 14.80 23.76
C LEU A 125 -17.62 13.75 22.98
N ILE A 126 -18.44 12.93 23.66
CA ILE A 126 -19.32 11.96 23.02
C ILE A 126 -20.28 12.65 22.05
N ASN A 127 -20.90 13.77 22.44
CA ASN A 127 -21.82 14.52 21.57
C ASN A 127 -21.13 15.16 20.35
N LYS A 128 -19.81 15.42 20.43
CA LYS A 128 -19.04 15.94 19.29
C LYS A 128 -18.46 14.84 18.41
N LEU A 129 -18.28 13.63 18.95
CA LEU A 129 -17.96 12.44 18.19
C LEU A 129 -19.22 11.98 17.43
N SER A 130 -19.38 12.47 16.21
CA SER A 130 -20.42 11.97 15.30
C SER A 130 -20.00 10.63 14.66
N ASP A 131 -20.97 9.88 14.15
CA ASP A 131 -20.75 8.65 13.38
C ASP A 131 -19.78 8.83 12.19
N LYS A 132 -19.61 10.07 11.71
CA LYS A 132 -18.67 10.41 10.63
C LYS A 132 -17.21 10.16 10.97
N HIS A 133 -16.84 10.15 12.24
CA HIS A 133 -15.45 9.91 12.64
C HIS A 133 -15.10 8.42 12.74
N GLU A 134 -16.07 7.53 12.51
CA GLU A 134 -15.91 6.08 12.65
C GLU A 134 -15.22 5.74 13.99
N CYS A 135 -15.63 6.36 15.10
CA CYS A 135 -15.01 6.15 16.41
C CYS A 135 -16.00 5.45 17.36
N PHE A 136 -15.54 4.44 18.09
CA PHE A 136 -16.30 3.84 19.18
C PHE A 136 -15.94 4.53 20.49
N THR A 137 -16.94 4.79 21.33
CA THR A 137 -16.73 5.34 22.67
C THR A 137 -17.14 4.31 23.72
N THR A 138 -16.29 4.11 24.72
CA THR A 138 -16.55 3.24 25.87
C THR A 138 -16.24 4.00 27.14
N ILE A 139 -16.95 3.70 28.22
CA ILE A 139 -16.64 4.25 29.54
C ILE A 139 -16.00 3.13 30.36
N GLU A 140 -14.70 3.24 30.59
CA GLU A 140 -13.99 2.40 31.55
C GLU A 140 -14.26 2.93 32.97
N LYS A 141 -14.74 2.05 33.87
CA LYS A 141 -15.06 2.37 35.27
C LYS A 141 -14.08 1.77 36.33
N PRO A 142 -12.76 1.60 36.07
CA PRO A 142 -11.88 0.95 37.04
C PRO A 142 -11.58 1.83 38.26
N ARG A 143 -11.62 3.17 38.11
CA ARG A 143 -11.36 4.16 39.18
C ARG A 143 -12.18 5.44 38.93
N THR A 144 -12.39 6.24 39.97
CA THR A 144 -12.94 7.59 39.86
C THR A 144 -11.80 8.61 39.69
N PRO A 145 -11.92 9.58 38.77
CA PRO A 145 -12.98 9.76 37.77
C PRO A 145 -12.95 8.71 36.65
N PHE A 146 -14.13 8.31 36.14
CA PHE A 146 -14.22 7.34 35.04
C PHE A 146 -13.56 7.86 33.75
N SER A 147 -13.06 6.93 32.93
CA SER A 147 -12.34 7.23 31.70
C SER A 147 -13.21 7.04 30.47
N LEU A 148 -13.27 8.05 29.61
CA LEU A 148 -13.79 7.93 28.24
C LEU A 148 -12.68 7.31 27.37
N VAL A 149 -12.96 6.15 26.79
CA VAL A 149 -12.08 5.49 25.83
C VAL A 149 -12.66 5.69 24.44
N VAL A 150 -11.91 6.36 23.57
CA VAL A 150 -12.28 6.58 22.16
C VAL A 150 -11.39 5.71 21.30
N THR A 151 -11.97 4.81 20.52
CA THR A 151 -11.24 3.89 19.63
C THR A 151 -11.60 4.20 18.17
N LYS A 152 -10.60 4.47 17.32
CA LYS A 152 -10.82 4.67 15.89
C LYS A 152 -11.13 3.34 15.21
N HIS A 153 -12.19 3.30 14.41
CA HIS A 153 -12.61 2.12 13.67
C HIS A 153 -12.01 2.10 12.26
N LYS A 154 -11.71 0.91 11.76
CA LYS A 154 -11.14 0.65 10.42
C LYS A 154 -12.16 0.12 9.40
N ARG A 155 -13.47 0.26 9.64
CA ARG A 155 -14.53 -0.49 8.92
C ARG A 155 -14.45 -0.31 7.39
N SER A 156 -14.33 0.93 6.94
CA SER A 156 -14.16 1.26 5.51
C SER A 156 -12.84 0.74 4.91
N MET A 157 -11.77 0.69 5.70
CA MET A 157 -10.44 0.28 5.22
C MET A 157 -10.21 -1.23 5.28
N ASP A 158 -10.75 -1.92 6.28
CA ASP A 158 -10.80 -3.38 6.33
C ASP A 158 -11.62 -3.91 5.17
N GLU A 159 -12.72 -3.25 4.82
CA GLU A 159 -13.50 -3.60 3.64
C GLU A 159 -12.70 -3.39 2.34
N LYS A 160 -11.99 -2.27 2.19
CA LYS A 160 -11.09 -2.04 1.04
C LYS A 160 -9.99 -3.09 0.95
N HIS A 161 -9.37 -3.45 2.07
CA HIS A 161 -8.31 -4.45 2.12
C HIS A 161 -8.85 -5.86 1.86
N ARG A 162 -10.03 -6.20 2.39
CA ARG A 162 -10.74 -7.45 2.11
C ARG A 162 -11.06 -7.58 0.63
N LYS A 163 -11.59 -6.52 0.00
CA LYS A 163 -11.84 -6.48 -1.45
C LYS A 163 -10.56 -6.63 -2.26
N TRP A 164 -9.48 -5.97 -1.87
CA TRP A 164 -8.18 -6.13 -2.52
C TRP A 164 -7.66 -7.57 -2.43
N LYS A 165 -7.70 -8.17 -1.24
CA LYS A 165 -7.28 -9.56 -1.02
C LYS A 165 -8.13 -10.55 -1.82
N ALA A 166 -9.43 -10.30 -1.96
CA ALA A 166 -10.30 -11.10 -2.81
C ALA A 166 -9.86 -11.04 -4.28
N ARG A 167 -9.57 -9.84 -4.81
CA ARG A 167 -9.05 -9.69 -6.20
C ARG A 167 -7.71 -10.41 -6.39
N VAL A 168 -6.78 -10.30 -5.44
CA VAL A 168 -5.50 -11.04 -5.49
C VAL A 168 -5.74 -12.55 -5.55
N SER A 169 -6.65 -13.07 -4.72
CA SER A 169 -6.97 -14.49 -4.66
C SER A 169 -7.62 -14.98 -5.96
N GLU A 170 -8.51 -14.19 -6.54
CA GLU A 170 -9.17 -14.49 -7.81
C GLU A 170 -8.17 -14.59 -8.96
N VAL A 171 -7.29 -13.59 -9.11
CA VAL A 171 -6.23 -13.60 -10.13
C VAL A 171 -5.28 -14.78 -9.92
N LYS A 172 -4.88 -15.08 -8.68
CA LYS A 172 -4.05 -16.27 -8.39
C LYS A 172 -4.75 -17.55 -8.79
N GLY A 173 -6.05 -17.67 -8.52
CA GLY A 173 -6.85 -18.83 -8.94
C GLY A 173 -6.88 -19.00 -10.46
N HIS A 174 -7.08 -17.91 -11.20
CA HIS A 174 -7.02 -17.91 -12.66
C HIS A 174 -5.65 -18.36 -13.19
N LEU A 175 -4.56 -17.81 -12.63
CA LEU A 175 -3.20 -18.16 -13.04
C LEU A 175 -2.84 -19.62 -12.70
N GLN A 176 -3.23 -20.11 -11.52
CA GLN A 176 -3.02 -21.51 -11.12
C GLN A 176 -3.82 -22.48 -11.98
N SER A 177 -5.05 -22.12 -12.37
CA SER A 177 -5.87 -22.91 -13.30
C SER A 177 -5.23 -23.00 -14.69
N LEU A 178 -4.65 -21.89 -15.16
CA LEU A 178 -3.93 -21.82 -16.43
C LEU A 178 -2.68 -22.70 -16.42
N GLU A 179 -1.88 -22.60 -15.36
CA GLU A 179 -0.68 -23.41 -15.15
C GLU A 179 -0.97 -24.91 -15.03
N GLY A 180 -1.98 -25.28 -14.23
CA GLY A 180 -2.36 -26.67 -14.02
C GLY A 180 -2.78 -27.37 -15.31
N ARG A 181 -3.39 -26.63 -16.25
CA ARG A 181 -3.78 -27.14 -17.57
C ARG A 181 -2.67 -27.10 -18.60
N HIS A 182 -1.73 -26.15 -18.49
CA HIS A 182 -0.69 -25.91 -19.48
C HIS A 182 0.70 -25.76 -18.85
N ARG A 183 1.43 -26.87 -18.73
CA ARG A 183 2.85 -26.90 -18.29
C ARG A 183 3.84 -26.13 -19.17
N ILE A 184 3.38 -25.51 -20.26
CA ILE A 184 4.21 -24.67 -21.15
C ILE A 184 4.15 -23.19 -20.78
N LEU A 185 3.38 -22.82 -19.75
CA LEU A 185 3.19 -21.44 -19.33
C LEU A 185 4.53 -20.81 -18.87
N ASP A 186 5.42 -21.60 -18.30
CA ASP A 186 6.79 -21.19 -17.94
C ASP A 186 7.59 -20.71 -19.16
N ASN A 187 7.50 -21.41 -20.29
CA ASN A 187 8.21 -21.09 -21.53
C ASN A 187 7.70 -19.79 -22.16
N VAL A 188 6.40 -19.51 -22.02
CA VAL A 188 5.77 -18.32 -22.62
C VAL A 188 5.95 -17.08 -21.74
N LEU A 189 5.91 -17.25 -20.41
CA LEU A 189 6.09 -16.13 -19.45
C LEU A 189 7.57 -15.83 -19.17
N HIS A 190 8.43 -16.85 -19.24
CA HIS A 190 9.89 -16.77 -19.08
C HIS A 190 10.30 -15.88 -17.91
N GLU A 191 10.97 -14.74 -18.16
CA GLU A 191 11.47 -13.83 -17.13
C GLU A 191 10.38 -13.28 -16.20
N ARG A 192 9.13 -13.17 -16.67
CA ARG A 192 8.02 -12.61 -15.89
C ARG A 192 7.19 -13.65 -15.17
N TYR A 193 7.50 -14.94 -15.34
CA TYR A 193 6.74 -16.03 -14.74
C TYR A 193 6.65 -15.87 -13.22
N ALA A 194 7.78 -15.66 -12.53
CA ALA A 194 7.81 -15.56 -11.07
C ALA A 194 6.98 -14.38 -10.55
N ASP A 195 7.05 -13.22 -11.22
CA ASP A 195 6.35 -12.01 -10.79
C ASP A 195 4.86 -12.03 -11.13
N ILE A 196 4.48 -12.63 -12.26
CA ILE A 196 3.07 -12.83 -12.65
C ILE A 196 2.41 -13.84 -11.71
N MET A 197 3.02 -15.00 -11.49
CA MET A 197 2.47 -16.05 -10.61
C MET A 197 2.40 -15.60 -9.14
N ALA A 198 3.35 -14.79 -8.69
CA ALA A 198 3.31 -14.19 -7.36
C ALA A 198 2.38 -12.96 -7.26
N VAL A 199 1.85 -12.45 -8.38
CA VAL A 199 1.00 -11.24 -8.47
C VAL A 199 1.71 -10.03 -7.87
N ARG A 200 2.99 -9.84 -8.20
CA ARG A 200 3.84 -8.75 -7.68
C ARG A 200 3.64 -7.47 -8.48
N VAL A 201 2.55 -6.75 -8.20
CA VAL A 201 2.15 -5.51 -8.87
C VAL A 201 3.30 -4.49 -9.01
N LYS A 202 4.15 -4.35 -7.97
CA LYS A 202 5.28 -3.40 -7.97
C LYS A 202 6.33 -3.72 -9.04
N ASN A 203 6.73 -4.98 -9.16
CA ASN A 203 7.72 -5.42 -10.13
C ASN A 203 7.15 -5.33 -11.55
N LEU A 204 5.88 -5.70 -11.71
CA LEU A 204 5.21 -5.70 -13.01
C LEU A 204 5.01 -4.29 -13.60
N ARG A 205 4.99 -3.25 -12.76
CA ARG A 205 4.91 -1.84 -13.16
C ARG A 205 6.27 -1.24 -13.53
N GLY A 206 7.35 -1.67 -12.89
CA GLY A 206 8.70 -1.09 -13.08
C GLY A 206 9.29 -1.34 -14.47
N GLU A 207 8.99 -2.49 -15.08
CA GLU A 207 9.63 -2.93 -16.33
C GLU A 207 8.88 -2.53 -17.61
N ALA A 208 7.66 -2.00 -17.50
CA ALA A 208 6.96 -1.40 -18.63
C ALA A 208 7.67 -0.13 -19.18
N GLY A 209 8.66 0.40 -18.44
CA GLY A 209 9.49 1.55 -18.82
C GLY A 209 10.93 1.24 -19.22
N GLN A 210 11.38 -0.02 -19.26
CA GLN A 210 12.79 -0.37 -19.53
C GLN A 210 13.03 -1.28 -20.74
N ALA A 211 11.99 -1.71 -21.46
CA ALA A 211 12.14 -2.51 -22.67
C ALA A 211 12.39 -1.65 -23.93
N VAL A 212 13.25 -0.61 -23.87
CA VAL A 212 13.81 0.05 -25.07
C VAL A 212 15.19 0.62 -24.74
N GLU A 213 16.20 -0.24 -24.69
CA GLU A 213 17.63 0.05 -24.97
C GLU A 213 18.34 -1.29 -24.70
N GLY A 214 18.39 -2.18 -25.67
CA GLY A 214 19.38 -2.02 -26.74
C GLY A 214 20.67 -2.68 -26.28
N SER A 215 20.64 -4.02 -26.26
CA SER A 215 21.82 -4.85 -26.21
C SER A 215 22.77 -4.41 -27.32
N ASN A 216 23.91 -3.85 -26.95
CA ASN A 216 25.07 -3.79 -27.83
C ASN A 216 26.28 -4.23 -27.04
N ASP A 217 26.47 -5.53 -27.11
CA ASP A 217 27.73 -6.22 -26.90
C ASP A 217 28.80 -5.60 -27.80
N ARG A 218 29.87 -5.06 -27.21
CA ARG A 218 31.15 -4.91 -27.90
C ARG A 218 32.28 -4.83 -26.88
N SER A 219 32.87 -6.00 -26.66
CA SER A 219 34.23 -6.15 -26.19
C SER A 219 35.20 -5.60 -27.24
N ASP A 220 36.13 -4.71 -26.86
CA ASP A 220 37.52 -4.85 -27.29
C ASP A 220 38.49 -4.13 -26.33
N HIS A 221 39.63 -4.77 -26.16
CA HIS A 221 40.77 -4.40 -25.33
C HIS A 221 41.47 -3.11 -25.80
N THR A 222 42.08 -2.36 -24.87
CA THR A 222 43.50 -1.95 -25.01
C THR A 222 44.10 -1.64 -23.63
N GLN A 223 45.27 -2.20 -23.41
CA GLN A 223 46.11 -2.21 -22.22
C GLN A 223 47.24 -1.17 -22.36
N ALA A 224 47.57 -0.42 -21.29
CA ALA A 224 48.94 0.03 -20.93
C ALA A 224 48.90 1.03 -19.74
N GLY A 225 49.64 0.73 -18.65
CA GLY A 225 50.06 1.73 -17.62
C GLY A 225 51.36 2.45 -18.03
N PRO A 226 52.20 3.01 -17.12
CA PRO A 226 52.08 3.19 -15.66
C PRO A 226 52.54 4.60 -15.15
N SER A 227 52.80 4.72 -13.83
CA SER A 227 53.61 5.77 -13.13
C SER A 227 52.96 7.14 -12.84
N GLN A 228 53.17 7.85 -11.72
CA GLN A 228 53.96 7.67 -10.50
C GLN A 228 53.60 8.79 -9.48
N VAL A 229 53.67 8.45 -8.18
CA VAL A 229 54.31 9.20 -7.05
C VAL A 229 53.72 10.52 -6.51
N ALA A 230 53.53 10.52 -5.18
CA ALA A 230 53.95 11.52 -4.15
C ALA A 230 52.83 11.67 -3.10
N GLY A 231 52.94 11.10 -1.88
CA GLY A 231 53.71 11.63 -0.73
C GLY A 231 52.92 12.80 -0.10
N GLN A 232 52.43 12.81 1.14
CA GLN A 232 53.05 12.58 2.46
C GLN A 232 51.93 12.41 3.52
N LYS A 233 52.01 11.47 4.50
CA LYS A 233 52.46 11.67 5.90
C LYS A 233 51.92 12.98 6.52
N ARG A 234 51.28 13.05 7.70
CA ARG A 234 51.45 12.39 9.03
C ARG A 234 50.36 13.06 9.93
N LYS A 235 49.73 12.47 10.94
CA LYS A 235 50.26 12.14 12.29
C LYS A 235 49.12 11.55 13.14
N ALA A 236 49.46 10.55 13.94
CA ALA A 236 48.64 9.99 15.00
C ALA A 236 48.71 10.86 16.28
N ALA A 237 47.68 10.75 17.13
CA ALA A 237 47.81 10.97 18.56
C ALA A 237 47.00 9.87 19.27
N VAL A 238 47.74 8.87 19.76
CA VAL A 238 47.34 7.99 20.85
C VAL A 238 47.34 8.85 22.12
N VAL A 239 46.29 8.72 22.94
CA VAL A 239 46.33 9.10 24.34
C VAL A 239 45.93 7.87 25.13
N ASP A 240 46.87 7.40 25.95
CA ASP A 240 46.73 6.40 27.00
C ASP A 240 47.31 7.00 28.29
N LEU A 241 47.00 6.37 29.44
CA LEU A 241 47.40 6.63 30.84
C LEU A 241 46.57 7.72 31.57
N THR A 242 46.04 7.54 32.79
CA THR A 242 46.24 6.58 33.92
C THR A 242 45.11 6.81 34.94
N ASP A 243 44.53 5.78 35.58
CA ASP A 243 44.82 5.22 36.93
C ASP A 243 44.54 6.18 38.12
N ASP A 244 43.36 6.03 38.74
CA ASP A 244 43.08 5.77 40.19
C ASP A 244 41.58 5.46 40.37
#